data_AF-A0A7K8EIX5-F1
#
_entry.id   AF-A0A7K8EIX5-F1
#
_cell.length_a   1.000
_cell.length_b   1.000
_cell.length_c   1.000
_cell.angle_alpha   90.00
_cell.angle_beta   90.00
_cell.angle_gamma   90.00
#
_symmetry.space_group_name_H-M   'P 1'
#
loop_
_entity.id
_entity.type
_entity.pdbx_description
1 polymer ?
#
loop_
_entity_poly.entity_id
_entity_poly.type
_entity_poly.pdbx_seq_one_letter_code
_entity_poly.pdbx_strand_id
1 'polypeptide(L)'
;LGILEIFAVSQGIVGIRGVFSNKFLAMSKKGKLHASARFTVDCHFRERFQENSYNTYASAVHRSPRSGRQWYVALNKRGKAKRGCSPRARPQHVSTHFLPRFGQPQPPELAFTVALPDKKPPPPKPKAAPPRRNPGPVKYRLKFRFG
;
A
#
# COMPACT_ATOMS: atom_id res chain seq x y z
N LEU A 1 1.24 13.79 16.08
CA LEU A 1 1.27 12.92 14.88
C LEU A 1 1.62 11.50 15.31
N GLY A 2 0.87 10.49 14.84
CA GLY A 2 1.03 9.08 15.24
C GLY A 2 1.41 8.19 14.05
N ILE A 3 2.53 8.49 13.40
CA ILE A 3 3.01 7.73 12.24
C ILE A 3 3.74 6.48 12.72
N LEU A 4 3.30 5.33 12.22
CA LEU A 4 3.85 4.01 12.52
C LEU A 4 4.34 3.37 11.22
N GLU A 5 5.49 2.73 11.31
CA GLU A 5 6.02 1.83 10.29
C GLU A 5 5.66 0.40 10.68
N ILE A 6 5.08 -0.34 9.74
CA ILE A 6 4.76 -1.76 9.90
C ILE A 6 5.68 -2.50 8.93
N PHE A 7 6.48 -3.44 9.47
CA PHE A 7 7.40 -4.24 8.67
C PHE A 7 7.15 -5.72 8.91
N ALA A 8 7.27 -6.53 7.86
CA ALA A 8 7.14 -7.97 7.95
C ALA A 8 8.40 -8.58 8.58
N VAL A 9 8.22 -9.39 9.62
CA VAL A 9 9.29 -10.18 10.25
C VAL A 9 9.33 -11.57 9.63
N SER A 10 8.16 -12.16 9.43
CA SER A 10 7.96 -13.45 8.76
C SER A 10 6.50 -13.55 8.29
N GLN A 11 6.12 -14.67 7.66
CA GLN A 11 4.78 -14.85 7.13
C GLN A 11 3.71 -14.65 8.23
N GLY A 12 2.89 -13.61 8.08
CA GLY A 12 1.84 -13.23 9.03
C GLY A 12 2.35 -12.67 10.36
N ILE A 13 3.65 -12.42 10.52
CA ILE A 13 4.24 -11.76 11.70
C ILE A 13 4.79 -10.41 11.30
N VAL A 14 4.35 -9.37 12.01
CA VAL A 14 4.77 -7.99 11.80
C VAL A 14 5.42 -7.41 13.05
N GLY A 15 6.37 -6.52 12.81
CA GLY A 15 6.87 -5.58 13.80
C GLY A 15 6.27 -4.20 13.55
N ILE A 16 6.01 -3.45 14.62
CA ILE A 16 5.44 -2.10 14.54
C ILE A 16 6.39 -1.14 15.22
N ARG A 17 6.88 -0.13 14.49
CA ARG A 17 7.82 0.89 14.96
C ARG A 17 7.20 2.28 14.87
N GLY A 18 7.34 3.08 15.93
CA GLY A 18 7.02 4.50 15.87
C GLY A 18 8.11 5.26 15.15
N VAL A 19 7.77 5.93 14.04
CA VAL A 19 8.77 6.62 13.19
C VAL A 19 9.50 7.72 13.96
N PHE A 20 8.76 8.54 14.72
CA PHE A 20 9.33 9.68 15.44
C PHE A 20 10.08 9.28 16.72
N SER A 21 9.55 8.30 17.46
CA SER A 21 10.16 7.88 18.74
C SER A 21 11.26 6.84 18.54
N ASN A 22 11.34 6.24 17.35
CA ASN A 22 12.18 5.10 17.04
C ASN A 22 12.07 3.96 18.07
N LYS A 23 10.87 3.78 18.64
CA LYS A 23 10.56 2.69 19.58
C LYS A 23 9.61 1.70 18.95
N PHE A 24 9.74 0.45 19.32
CA PHE A 24 8.90 -0.64 18.86
C PHE A 24 7.70 -0.80 19.80
N LEU A 25 6.53 -1.08 19.24
CA LEU A 25 5.40 -1.53 20.04
C LEU A 25 5.72 -2.92 20.58
N ALA A 26 5.54 -3.14 21.87
CA ALA A 26 5.79 -4.41 22.53
C ALA A 26 4.66 -4.75 23.50
N MET A 27 4.38 -6.05 23.64
CA MET A 27 3.42 -6.56 24.61
C MET A 27 4.12 -7.39 25.66
N SER A 28 4.00 -6.97 26.93
CA SER A 28 4.56 -7.72 28.05
C SER A 28 3.79 -9.02 28.34
N LYS A 29 4.41 -9.93 29.11
CA LYS A 29 3.79 -11.14 29.68
C LYS A 29 2.54 -10.90 30.54
N LYS A 30 2.24 -9.66 30.93
CA LYS A 30 1.00 -9.28 31.64
C LYS A 30 -0.10 -8.77 30.70
N GLY A 31 0.18 -8.73 29.39
CA GLY A 31 -0.70 -8.18 28.37
C GLY A 31 -0.70 -6.64 28.32
N LYS A 32 0.26 -5.96 28.95
CA LYS A 32 0.39 -4.50 28.89
C LYS A 32 1.20 -4.12 27.64
N LEU A 33 0.63 -3.25 26.81
CA LEU A 33 1.30 -2.61 25.68
C LEU A 33 2.24 -1.51 26.19
N HIS A 34 3.44 -1.49 25.64
CA HIS A 34 4.46 -0.50 25.97
C HIS A 34 5.36 -0.26 24.76
N ALA A 35 6.17 0.81 24.82
CA ALA A 35 7.17 1.10 23.82
C ALA A 35 8.52 0.55 24.27
N SER A 36 9.15 -0.29 23.46
CA SER A 36 10.48 -0.85 23.68
C SER A 36 11.53 -0.15 22.80
N ALA A 37 12.69 0.15 23.36
CA ALA A 37 13.82 0.68 22.58
C ALA A 37 14.52 -0.42 21.76
N ARG A 38 14.45 -1.68 22.21
CA ARG A 38 15.06 -2.83 21.54
C ARG A 38 13.99 -3.68 20.88
N PHE A 39 14.31 -4.19 19.69
CA PHE A 39 13.46 -5.17 19.03
C PHE A 39 13.65 -6.53 19.69
N THR A 40 12.57 -7.08 20.24
CA THR A 40 12.57 -8.35 20.99
C THR A 40 11.38 -9.19 20.54
N VAL A 41 11.30 -10.44 21.00
CA VAL A 41 10.19 -11.34 20.71
C VAL A 41 8.82 -10.80 21.18
N ASP A 42 8.81 -9.91 22.18
CA ASP A 42 7.61 -9.23 22.68
C ASP A 42 7.04 -8.21 21.66
N CYS A 43 7.84 -7.82 20.67
CA CYS A 43 7.48 -6.91 19.58
C CYS A 43 6.86 -7.64 18.37
N HIS A 44 6.79 -8.97 18.40
CA HIS A 44 6.21 -9.75 17.32
C HIS A 44 4.70 -9.84 17.44
N PHE A 45 4.01 -9.34 16.42
CA PHE A 45 2.56 -9.42 16.34
C PHE A 45 2.12 -10.26 15.14
N ARG A 46 1.21 -11.20 15.39
CA ARG A 46 0.47 -11.93 14.35
C ARG A 46 -0.57 -11.00 13.75
N GLU A 47 -0.39 -10.67 12.48
CA GLU A 47 -1.39 -9.95 11.69
C GLU A 47 -2.39 -10.96 11.11
N ARG A 48 -3.69 -10.65 11.27
CA ARG A 48 -4.77 -11.37 10.60
C ARG A 48 -5.75 -10.40 9.97
N PHE A 49 -6.10 -10.69 8.73
CA PHE A 49 -7.21 -10.07 8.03
C PHE A 49 -8.51 -10.69 8.52
N GLN A 50 -9.40 -9.83 9.02
CA GLN A 50 -10.73 -10.22 9.44
C GLN A 50 -11.71 -10.05 8.26
N GLU A 51 -12.78 -10.81 8.24
CA GLU A 51 -13.81 -10.80 7.18
C GLU A 51 -14.43 -9.42 6.91
N ASN A 52 -14.35 -8.52 7.88
CA ASN A 52 -14.85 -7.15 7.78
C ASN A 52 -13.82 -6.17 7.19
N SER A 53 -12.75 -6.66 6.55
CA SER A 53 -11.66 -5.85 5.96
C SER A 53 -10.84 -5.03 6.97
N TYR A 54 -10.90 -5.38 8.26
CA TYR A 54 -10.00 -4.82 9.28
C TYR A 54 -8.89 -5.80 9.64
N ASN A 55 -7.77 -5.26 10.09
CA ASN A 55 -6.64 -6.03 10.58
C ASN A 55 -6.70 -6.16 12.10
N THR A 56 -6.31 -7.32 12.59
CA THR A 56 -6.09 -7.58 14.01
C THR A 56 -4.63 -7.93 14.23
N TYR A 57 -4.09 -7.48 15.36
CA TYR A 57 -2.71 -7.76 15.77
C TYR A 57 -2.72 -8.49 17.11
N ALA A 58 -2.33 -9.75 17.11
CA ALA A 58 -2.18 -10.56 18.32
C ALA A 58 -0.71 -10.69 18.71
N SER A 59 -0.37 -10.79 19.99
CA SER A 59 0.99 -11.18 20.36
C SER A 59 1.31 -12.58 19.80
N ALA A 60 2.48 -12.72 19.18
CA ALA A 60 2.94 -14.00 18.67
C ALA A 60 3.33 -14.97 19.80
N VAL A 61 3.86 -14.42 20.90
CA VAL A 61 4.41 -15.17 22.03
C VAL A 61 3.41 -15.29 23.18
N HIS A 62 2.70 -14.20 23.48
CA HIS A 62 1.88 -14.13 24.69
C HIS A 62 0.43 -14.56 24.46
N ARG A 63 -0.02 -15.47 25.31
CA ARG A 63 -1.40 -15.97 25.33
C ARG A 63 -1.82 -16.27 26.77
N SER A 64 -3.12 -16.35 26.99
CA SER A 64 -3.70 -16.77 28.27
C SER A 64 -3.19 -18.17 28.64
N PRO A 65 -2.51 -18.34 29.80
CA PRO A 65 -2.01 -19.66 30.21
C PRO A 65 -3.13 -20.66 30.45
N ARG A 66 -4.29 -20.20 30.95
CA ARG A 66 -5.42 -21.07 31.31
C ARG A 66 -6.27 -21.46 30.12
N SER A 67 -6.55 -20.53 29.21
CA SER A 67 -7.53 -20.72 28.13
C SER A 67 -6.92 -20.78 26.73
N GLY A 68 -5.60 -20.63 26.61
CA GLY A 68 -4.92 -20.54 25.30
C GLY A 68 -5.27 -19.29 24.49
N ARG A 69 -6.15 -18.43 24.98
CA ARG A 69 -6.64 -17.24 24.27
C ARG A 69 -5.51 -16.28 23.92
N GLN A 70 -5.41 -15.91 22.64
CA GLN A 70 -4.48 -14.90 22.16
C GLN A 70 -4.75 -13.53 22.77
N TRP A 71 -3.71 -12.72 22.92
CA TRP A 71 -3.82 -11.35 23.41
C TRP A 71 -3.65 -10.37 22.27
N TYR A 72 -4.59 -9.44 22.15
CA TYR A 72 -4.66 -8.51 21.03
C TYR A 72 -4.20 -7.12 21.43
N VAL A 73 -3.57 -6.42 20.49
CA VAL A 73 -3.44 -4.97 20.54
C VAL A 73 -4.87 -4.40 20.52
N ALA A 74 -5.16 -3.49 21.44
CA ALA A 74 -6.51 -2.94 21.56
C ALA A 74 -6.48 -1.51 22.07
N LEU A 75 -7.37 -0.69 21.53
CA LEU A 75 -7.62 0.68 22.00
C LEU A 75 -9.02 0.78 22.60
N ASN A 76 -9.19 1.63 23.61
CA ASN A 76 -10.51 1.96 24.13
C ASN A 76 -11.15 3.08 23.28
N LYS A 77 -12.44 3.38 23.52
CA LYS A 77 -13.16 4.47 22.84
C LYS A 77 -12.52 5.85 23.03
N ARG A 78 -11.68 6.03 24.05
CA ARG A 78 -10.93 7.27 24.33
C ARG A 78 -9.54 7.27 23.68
N GLY A 79 -9.24 6.30 22.81
CA GLY A 79 -7.94 6.15 22.14
C GLY A 79 -6.80 5.62 23.02
N LYS A 80 -7.04 5.27 24.29
CA LYS A 80 -5.99 4.74 25.19
C LYS A 80 -5.78 3.24 24.97
N ALA A 81 -4.53 2.81 25.09
CA ALA A 81 -4.14 1.41 25.03
C ALA A 81 -4.83 0.58 26.12
N LYS A 82 -5.37 -0.57 25.72
CA LYS A 82 -6.01 -1.56 26.59
C LYS A 82 -5.08 -2.74 26.79
N ARG A 83 -5.21 -3.43 27.91
CA ARG A 83 -4.47 -4.68 28.14
C ARG A 83 -4.99 -5.78 27.20
N GLY A 84 -4.09 -6.50 26.53
CA GLY A 84 -4.45 -7.62 25.65
C GLY A 84 -5.07 -8.79 26.40
N CYS A 85 -4.77 -8.95 27.70
CA CYS A 85 -5.41 -9.93 28.57
C CYS A 85 -6.86 -9.59 28.95
N SER A 86 -7.35 -8.38 28.62
CA SER A 86 -8.72 -7.97 28.90
C SER A 86 -9.75 -8.89 28.24
N PRO A 87 -10.86 -9.23 28.91
CA PRO A 87 -11.93 -10.04 28.32
C PRO A 87 -12.58 -9.41 27.08
N ARG A 88 -12.58 -8.07 26.98
CA ARG A 88 -13.05 -7.30 25.82
C ARG A 88 -11.93 -6.88 24.86
N ALA A 89 -10.87 -7.67 24.76
CA ALA A 89 -9.82 -7.54 23.74
C ALA A 89 -9.75 -8.89 22.99
N ARG A 90 -10.75 -9.13 22.13
CA ARG A 90 -10.94 -10.35 21.33
C ARG A 90 -11.11 -9.97 19.87
N PRO A 91 -10.89 -10.88 18.91
CA PRO A 91 -11.06 -10.63 17.47
C PRO A 91 -12.43 -10.09 17.09
N GLN A 92 -13.47 -10.44 17.83
CA GLN A 92 -14.84 -9.99 17.52
C GLN A 92 -15.08 -8.54 17.94
N HIS A 93 -14.20 -7.94 18.74
CA HIS A 93 -14.41 -6.60 19.27
C HIS A 93 -13.74 -5.54 18.41
N VAL A 94 -14.50 -4.51 18.06
CA VAL A 94 -14.04 -3.32 17.32
C VAL A 94 -12.80 -2.66 17.94
N SER A 95 -12.61 -2.77 19.26
CA SER A 95 -11.40 -2.26 19.93
C SER A 95 -10.09 -2.87 19.43
N THR A 96 -10.14 -4.02 18.76
CA THR A 96 -8.98 -4.74 18.19
C THR A 96 -8.85 -4.57 16.67
N HIS A 97 -9.81 -3.92 16.04
CA HIS A 97 -9.87 -3.73 14.59
C HIS A 97 -9.14 -2.45 14.21
N PHE A 98 -8.10 -2.61 13.39
CA PHE A 98 -7.30 -1.51 12.89
C PHE A 98 -7.37 -1.49 11.38
N LEU A 99 -7.51 -0.28 10.83
CA LEU A 99 -7.42 -0.04 9.40
C LEU A 99 -6.12 0.74 9.14
N PRO A 100 -5.11 0.12 8.50
CA PRO A 100 -3.93 0.83 8.06
C PRO A 100 -4.33 1.98 7.13
N ARG A 101 -3.91 3.21 7.48
CA ARG A 101 -4.08 4.38 6.62
C ARG A 101 -2.70 4.82 6.16
N PHE A 102 -2.41 4.61 4.89
CA PHE A 102 -1.17 5.09 4.29
C PHE A 102 -1.32 6.60 4.10
N GLY A 103 -0.45 7.37 4.76
CA GLY A 103 -0.26 8.76 4.35
C GLY A 103 0.34 8.73 2.95
N GLN A 104 -0.20 9.52 2.02
CA GLN A 104 0.47 9.78 0.75
C GLN A 104 1.93 10.12 1.06
N PRO A 105 2.92 9.37 0.54
CA PRO A 105 4.25 9.91 0.45
C PRO A 105 4.09 11.24 -0.27
N GLN A 106 4.62 12.34 0.29
CA GLN A 106 4.90 13.50 -0.56
C GLN A 106 5.66 12.91 -1.76
N PRO A 107 5.16 13.03 -3.00
CA PRO A 107 5.94 12.60 -4.14
C PRO A 107 7.33 13.22 -3.94
N PRO A 108 8.43 12.47 -4.15
CA PRO A 108 9.75 13.09 -4.10
C PRO A 108 9.67 14.37 -4.92
N GLU A 109 10.15 15.51 -4.41
CA GLU A 109 10.15 16.80 -5.15
C GLU A 109 10.75 16.66 -6.57
N LEU A 110 11.44 15.54 -6.83
CA LEU A 110 11.95 15.08 -8.10
C LEU A 110 11.00 14.10 -8.82
N ALA A 111 9.68 14.34 -8.76
CA ALA A 111 8.80 13.87 -9.81
C ALA A 111 9.18 14.66 -11.06
N PHE A 112 10.07 14.06 -11.84
CA PHE A 112 10.58 14.51 -13.14
C PHE A 112 9.64 15.53 -13.76
N THR A 113 10.07 16.79 -13.81
CA THR A 113 9.46 17.73 -14.73
C THR A 113 9.56 17.06 -16.10
N VAL A 114 8.44 16.49 -16.57
CA VAL A 114 8.28 16.21 -17.98
C VAL A 114 8.53 17.57 -18.60
N ALA A 115 9.69 17.72 -19.24
CA ALA A 115 10.00 18.91 -19.99
C ALA A 115 8.77 19.20 -20.84
N LEU A 116 8.13 20.35 -20.59
CA LEU A 116 7.17 20.89 -21.53
C LEU A 116 7.85 20.78 -22.90
N PRO A 117 7.25 20.12 -23.91
CA PRO A 117 7.84 20.13 -25.22
C PRO A 117 7.89 21.60 -25.62
N ASP A 118 9.11 22.13 -25.77
CA ASP A 118 9.31 23.47 -26.30
C ASP A 118 8.43 23.59 -27.54
N LYS A 119 7.54 24.58 -27.51
CA LYS A 119 6.60 24.88 -28.59
C LYS A 119 7.42 25.41 -29.76
N LYS A 120 8.05 24.49 -30.49
CA LYS A 120 8.82 24.79 -31.70
C LYS A 120 7.86 25.47 -32.68
N PRO A 121 8.18 26.66 -33.21
CA PRO A 121 7.30 27.33 -34.16
C PRO A 121 7.09 26.41 -35.38
N PRO A 122 5.87 26.40 -35.95
CA PRO A 122 5.55 25.51 -37.05
C PRO A 122 6.48 25.77 -38.25
N PRO A 123 6.91 24.73 -38.97
CA PRO A 123 7.73 24.91 -40.15
C PRO A 123 7.00 25.75 -41.21
N PRO A 124 7.72 26.56 -42.01
CA PRO A 124 7.10 27.34 -43.06
C PRO A 124 6.41 26.42 -44.07
N LYS A 125 5.17 26.75 -44.45
CA LYS A 125 4.37 25.98 -45.41
C LYS A 125 5.13 25.82 -46.74
N PRO A 126 5.19 24.60 -47.32
CA PRO A 126 5.77 24.43 -48.65
C PRO A 126 4.94 25.20 -49.69
N LYS A 127 5.64 25.93 -50.58
CA LYS A 127 5.04 26.65 -51.70
C LYS A 127 4.32 25.66 -52.62
N ALA A 128 3.09 25.99 -53.03
CA ALA A 128 2.27 25.16 -53.90
C ALA A 128 2.98 24.90 -55.24
N ALA A 129 3.11 23.63 -55.62
CA ALA A 129 3.57 23.22 -56.95
C ALA A 129 2.44 23.43 -57.98
N PRO A 130 2.76 23.78 -59.24
CA PRO A 130 1.75 24.03 -60.27
C PRO A 130 1.00 22.74 -60.66
N PRO A 131 -0.26 22.85 -61.13
CA PRO A 131 -1.12 21.69 -61.39
C PRO A 131 -0.60 20.85 -62.55
N ARG A 132 -0.38 19.55 -62.30
CA ARG A 132 -0.09 18.55 -63.34
C ARG A 132 -1.39 18.19 -64.09
N ARG A 133 -1.34 18.28 -65.42
CA ARG A 133 -2.41 17.86 -66.34
C ARG A 133 -2.62 16.34 -66.28
N ASN A 134 -3.88 15.91 -66.11
CA ASN A 134 -4.27 14.49 -66.11
C ASN A 134 -4.17 13.90 -67.53
N PRO A 135 -3.43 12.80 -67.76
CA PRO A 135 -3.60 12.01 -68.98
C PRO A 135 -4.87 11.15 -68.84
N GLY A 136 -5.70 11.16 -69.89
CA GLY A 136 -6.98 10.44 -69.93
C GLY A 136 -6.84 8.90 -69.85
N PRO A 137 -7.97 8.17 -69.68
CA PRO A 137 -7.96 6.75 -69.34
C PRO A 137 -7.35 5.89 -70.45
N VAL A 138 -6.29 5.15 -70.10
CA VAL A 138 -5.63 4.18 -70.98
C VAL A 138 -6.49 2.91 -71.04
N LYS A 139 -6.98 2.54 -72.24
CA LYS A 139 -7.72 1.29 -72.49
C LYS A 139 -6.76 0.11 -72.56
N TYR A 140 -6.86 -0.83 -71.62
CA TYR A 140 -6.18 -2.13 -71.70
C TYR A 140 -7.06 -3.15 -72.44
N ARG A 141 -6.50 -3.84 -73.45
CA ARG A 141 -7.12 -5.00 -74.13
C ARG A 141 -6.46 -6.28 -73.62
N LEU A 142 -7.23 -7.14 -72.96
CA LEU A 142 -6.82 -8.50 -72.63
C LEU A 142 -6.72 -9.32 -73.92
N LYS A 143 -5.54 -9.88 -74.20
CA LYS A 143 -5.35 -10.92 -75.22
C LYS A 143 -5.17 -12.25 -74.51
N PHE A 144 -6.24 -13.03 -74.41
CA PHE A 144 -6.16 -14.48 -74.17
C PHE A 144 -6.92 -15.19 -75.28
N ARG A 145 -6.22 -16.14 -75.92
CA ARG A 145 -6.78 -17.13 -76.85
C ARG A 145 -6.95 -18.42 -76.04
N PHE A 146 -8.18 -18.90 -75.95
CA PHE A 146 -8.45 -20.32 -75.68
C PHE A 146 -8.94 -20.92 -77.01
N GLY A 147 -8.49 -22.15 -77.30
CA GLY A 147 -8.77 -22.87 -78.53
C GLY A 147 -10.22 -23.28 -78.70
#